data_AF-A0AAD9GJC2-F1
#
_entry.id   AF-A0AAD9GJC2-F1
#
_cell.length_a   1.000
_cell.length_b   1.000
_cell.length_c   1.000
_cell.angle_alpha   90.00
_cell.angle_beta   90.00
_cell.angle_gamma   90.00
#
_symmetry.space_group_name_H-M   'P 1'
#
loop_
_entity.id
_entity.type
_entity.pdbx_description
1 polymer ?
#
loop_
_entity_poly.entity_id
_entity_poly.type
_entity_poly.pdbx_seq_one_letter_code
_entity_poly.pdbx_strand_id
1 'polypeptide(L)'
;MAFLEEEDVTTMTWPAKSPDLNPIENLWGILARAVYADGRQFQTRDSLIATVKKCWEDISLDYTTNLRNAMPKRCVSVLELHGAKTKY
;
A
#
# COMPACT_ATOMS: atom_id res chain seq x y z
N MET A 1 21.60 -8.80 -3.05
CA MET A 1 21.07 -8.50 -1.70
C MET A 1 22.13 -7.91 -0.78
N ALA A 2 23.40 -7.77 -1.23
CA ALA A 2 24.50 -7.19 -0.47
C ALA A 2 24.13 -5.94 0.35
N PHE A 3 23.51 -4.92 -0.24
CA PHE A 3 23.09 -3.73 0.51
C PHE A 3 22.12 -4.04 1.67
N LEU A 4 21.09 -4.87 1.46
CA LEU A 4 20.13 -5.18 2.53
C LEU A 4 20.74 -6.07 3.61
N GLU A 5 21.68 -6.93 3.23
CA GLU A 5 22.44 -7.77 4.17
C GLU A 5 23.45 -6.93 4.97
N GLU A 6 24.11 -5.97 4.33
CA GLU A 6 25.02 -5.01 4.97
C GLU A 6 24.30 -4.11 5.99
N GLU A 7 23.06 -3.73 5.69
CA GLU A 7 22.20 -2.91 6.56
C GLU A 7 21.36 -3.73 7.56
N ASP A 8 21.62 -5.05 7.70
CA ASP A 8 20.92 -5.97 8.62
C ASP A 8 19.38 -5.97 8.46
N VAL A 9 18.90 -5.79 7.23
CA VAL A 9 17.47 -5.75 6.91
C VAL A 9 16.95 -7.17 6.71
N THR A 10 16.06 -7.61 7.60
CA THR A 10 15.33 -8.87 7.41
C THR A 10 14.36 -8.77 6.24
N THR A 11 14.52 -9.65 5.25
CA THR A 11 13.63 -9.76 4.09
C THR A 11 12.68 -10.95 4.21
N MET A 12 11.65 -10.99 3.38
CA MET A 12 10.71 -12.12 3.32
C MET A 12 10.61 -12.67 1.89
N THR A 13 10.37 -13.97 1.75
CA THR A 13 10.01 -14.56 0.46
C THR A 13 8.66 -14.00 0.01
N TRP A 14 8.60 -13.46 -1.21
CA TRP A 14 7.41 -12.84 -1.75
C TRP A 14 6.93 -13.57 -3.02
N PRO A 15 5.64 -13.94 -3.11
CA PRO A 15 5.11 -14.56 -4.32
C PRO A 15 5.02 -13.54 -5.46
N ALA A 16 5.42 -13.97 -6.66
CA ALA A 16 5.29 -13.13 -7.85
C ALA A 16 3.81 -12.80 -8.14
N LYS A 17 3.56 -11.65 -8.79
CA LYS A 17 2.22 -11.23 -9.25
C LYS A 17 1.14 -11.18 -8.16
N SER A 18 1.52 -10.89 -6.90
CA SER A 18 0.61 -10.85 -5.75
C SER A 18 0.47 -9.43 -5.16
N PRO A 19 -0.05 -8.45 -5.92
CA PRO A 19 -0.29 -7.09 -5.40
C PRO A 19 -1.39 -7.08 -4.32
N ASP A 20 -2.34 -8.02 -4.39
CA ASP A 20 -3.41 -8.21 -3.41
C ASP A 20 -2.88 -8.58 -2.02
N LEU A 21 -1.68 -9.15 -1.94
CA LEU A 21 -0.97 -9.40 -0.68
C LEU A 21 -0.18 -8.20 -0.17
N ASN A 22 0.01 -7.13 -0.95
CA ASN A 22 0.77 -5.95 -0.51
C ASN A 22 -0.17 -4.85 0.02
N PRO A 23 -0.23 -4.59 1.34
CA PRO A 23 -1.16 -3.61 1.89
C PRO A 23 -0.94 -2.18 1.41
N ILE A 24 0.25 -1.87 0.88
CA ILE A 24 0.54 -0.52 0.34
C ILE A 24 -0.37 -0.17 -0.84
N GLU A 25 -0.88 -1.16 -1.59
CA GLU A 25 -1.81 -0.91 -2.70
C GLU A 25 -3.10 -0.24 -2.22
N ASN A 26 -3.62 -0.65 -1.05
CA ASN A 26 -4.78 0.00 -0.45
C ASN A 26 -4.45 1.38 0.12
N LEU A 27 -3.20 1.60 0.53
CA LEU A 27 -2.72 2.92 0.96
C LEU A 27 -2.65 3.90 -0.22
N TRP A 28 -2.09 3.46 -1.35
CA TRP A 28 -2.10 4.24 -2.58
C TRP A 28 -3.52 4.55 -3.05
N GLY A 29 -4.43 3.57 -2.95
CA GLY A 29 -5.83 3.75 -3.30
C GLY A 29 -6.56 4.81 -2.46
N ILE A 30 -6.27 4.96 -1.16
CA ILE A 30 -6.85 6.07 -0.37
C ILE A 30 -6.16 7.39 -0.66
N LEU A 31 -4.82 7.38 -0.84
CA LEU A 31 -4.05 8.59 -1.09
C LEU A 31 -4.49 9.24 -2.40
N ALA A 32 -4.60 8.46 -3.47
CA ALA A 32 -5.08 8.96 -4.76
C ALA A 32 -6.50 9.54 -4.67
N ARG A 33 -7.41 8.88 -3.94
CA ARG A 33 -8.77 9.40 -3.70
C ARG A 33 -8.77 10.73 -2.95
N ALA A 34 -7.90 10.90 -1.96
CA ALA A 34 -7.77 12.15 -1.21
C ALA A 34 -7.14 13.27 -2.05
N VAL A 35 -6.11 12.95 -2.83
CA VAL A 35 -5.41 13.90 -3.71
C VAL A 35 -6.34 14.47 -4.78
N TYR A 36 -7.16 13.61 -5.41
CA TYR A 36 -8.07 13.96 -6.50
C TYR A 36 -9.54 14.13 -6.05
N ALA A 37 -9.78 14.30 -4.74
CA ALA A 37 -11.12 14.51 -4.19
C ALA A 37 -11.82 15.67 -4.92
N ASP A 38 -13.15 15.53 -5.09
CA ASP A 38 -14.00 16.54 -5.74
C ASP A 38 -13.58 16.90 -7.18
N GLY A 39 -12.90 15.98 -7.87
CA GLY A 39 -12.44 16.19 -9.24
C GLY A 39 -11.26 17.15 -9.36
N ARG A 40 -10.56 17.44 -8.26
CA ARG A 40 -9.41 18.35 -8.21
C ARG A 40 -8.39 18.04 -9.31
N GLN A 41 -7.96 19.06 -10.03
CA GLN A 41 -6.91 19.00 -11.06
C GLN A 41 -5.72 19.86 -10.65
N PHE A 42 -4.54 19.55 -11.20
CA PHE A 42 -3.29 20.26 -10.90
C PHE A 42 -2.68 20.81 -12.18
N GLN A 43 -2.25 22.07 -12.14
CA GLN A 43 -1.60 22.74 -13.28
C GLN A 43 -0.07 22.63 -13.25
N THR A 44 0.49 22.34 -12.07
CA THR A 44 1.94 22.23 -11.89
C THR A 44 2.30 20.98 -11.09
N ARG A 45 3.48 20.43 -11.39
CA ARG A 45 4.07 19.33 -10.63
C ARG A 45 4.20 19.66 -9.14
N ASP A 46 4.60 20.89 -8.81
CA ASP A 46 4.82 21.30 -7.42
C ASP A 46 3.52 21.32 -6.62
N SER A 47 2.41 21.78 -7.22
CA SER A 47 1.10 21.76 -6.56
C SER A 47 0.60 20.33 -6.30
N LEU A 48 0.85 19.41 -7.22
CA LEU A 48 0.55 17.99 -7.04
C LEU A 48 1.40 17.39 -5.92
N ILE A 49 2.72 17.61 -5.92
CA ILE A 49 3.62 17.08 -4.88
C ILE A 49 3.23 17.62 -3.50
N ALA A 50 2.97 18.91 -3.38
CA ALA A 50 2.56 19.51 -2.11
C ALA A 50 1.25 18.88 -1.59
N THR A 51 0.30 18.62 -2.48
CA THR A 51 -0.98 18.00 -2.10
C THR A 51 -0.82 16.53 -1.74
N VAL A 52 0.01 15.77 -2.46
CA VAL A 52 0.33 14.38 -2.12
C VAL A 52 0.94 14.30 -0.72
N LYS A 53 1.90 15.17 -0.38
CA LYS A 53 2.51 15.23 0.96
C LYS A 53 1.47 15.54 2.04
N LYS A 54 0.63 16.54 1.82
CA LYS A 54 -0.44 16.89 2.76
C LYS A 54 -1.41 15.72 2.98
N CYS A 55 -1.92 15.12 1.89
CA CYS A 55 -2.84 14.00 2.00
C CYS A 55 -2.19 12.77 2.63
N TRP A 56 -0.88 12.58 2.49
CA TRP A 56 -0.13 11.51 3.16
C TRP A 56 -0.07 11.73 4.67
N GLU A 57 0.22 12.95 5.12
CA GLU A 57 0.25 13.31 6.54
C GLU A 57 -1.13 13.15 7.22
N ASP A 58 -2.22 13.32 6.45
CA ASP A 58 -3.58 13.14 6.94
C ASP A 58 -3.99 11.65 7.09
N ILE A 59 -3.18 10.69 6.60
CA ILE A 59 -3.49 9.27 6.76
C ILE A 59 -3.25 8.84 8.20
N SER A 60 -4.34 8.48 8.90
CA SER A 60 -4.25 8.00 10.27
C SER A 60 -3.40 6.74 10.45
N LEU A 61 -2.71 6.66 11.58
CA LEU A 61 -1.98 5.46 12.02
C LEU A 61 -2.93 4.26 12.24
N ASP A 62 -4.18 4.52 12.59
CA ASP A 62 -5.19 3.47 12.75
C ASP A 62 -5.50 2.78 11.42
N TYR A 63 -5.57 3.54 10.32
CA TYR A 63 -5.78 2.97 8.99
C TYR A 63 -4.62 2.05 8.58
N THR A 64 -3.37 2.48 8.76
CA THR A 64 -2.19 1.67 8.43
C THR A 64 -2.08 0.45 9.36
N THR A 65 -2.42 0.60 10.64
CA THR A 65 -2.53 -0.50 11.61
C THR A 65 -3.56 -1.54 11.18
N ASN A 66 -4.73 -1.11 10.73
CA ASN A 66 -5.78 -2.01 10.24
C ASN A 66 -5.37 -2.76 8.98
N LEU A 67 -4.66 -2.10 8.06
CA LEU A 67 -4.11 -2.75 6.86
C LEU A 67 -3.12 -3.86 7.22
N ARG A 68 -2.20 -3.60 8.17
CA ARG A 68 -1.28 -4.62 8.69
C ARG A 68 -2.04 -5.76 9.34
N ASN A 69 -2.99 -5.45 10.22
CA ASN A 69 -3.76 -6.47 10.95
C ASN A 69 -4.66 -7.32 10.03
N ALA A 70 -4.94 -6.87 8.81
CA ALA A 70 -5.68 -7.63 7.81
C ALA A 70 -4.84 -8.71 7.10
N MET A 71 -3.51 -8.65 7.17
CA MET A 71 -2.62 -9.58 6.44
C MET A 71 -2.90 -11.07 6.69
N PRO A 72 -3.11 -11.53 7.94
CA PRO A 72 -3.45 -12.93 8.17
C PRO A 72 -4.69 -13.38 7.39
N LYS A 73 -5.71 -12.52 7.28
CA LYS A 73 -6.93 -12.83 6.52
C LYS A 73 -6.66 -12.91 5.01
N ARG A 74 -5.76 -12.09 4.47
CA ARG A 74 -5.36 -12.17 3.04
C ARG A 74 -4.65 -13.47 2.75
N CYS A 75 -3.71 -13.87 3.62
CA CYS A 75 -3.00 -15.14 3.49
C CYS A 75 -3.96 -16.33 3.53
N VAL A 76 -4.92 -16.33 4.46
CA VAL A 76 -5.98 -17.36 4.51
C VAL A 76 -6.78 -17.38 3.20
N SER A 77 -7.17 -16.23 2.66
CA SER A 77 -7.90 -16.18 1.38
C SER A 77 -7.08 -16.74 0.20
N VAL A 78 -5.76 -16.56 0.19
CA VAL A 78 -4.88 -17.19 -0.82
C VAL A 78 -4.88 -18.70 -0.69
N LEU A 79 -4.84 -19.22 0.54
CA LEU A 79 -4.90 -20.67 0.80
C LEU A 79 -6.24 -21.26 0.35
N GLU A 80 -7.35 -20.62 0.71
CA GLU A 80 -8.70 -21.02 0.31
C GLU A 80 -8.91 -21.00 -1.21
N LEU A 81 -8.24 -20.07 -1.90
CA LEU A 81 -8.28 -19.94 -3.35
C LEU A 81 -7.15 -20.69 -4.07
N HIS A 82 -6.41 -21.55 -3.37
CA HIS A 82 -5.32 -22.35 -3.93
C HIS A 82 -4.28 -21.54 -4.72
N GLY A 83 -3.92 -20.35 -4.23
CA GLY A 83 -2.95 -19.46 -4.89
C GLY A 83 -3.55 -18.54 -5.97
N ALA A 84 -4.85 -18.60 -6.22
CA ALA A 84 -5.52 -17.67 -7.14
C ALA A 84 -5.70 -16.28 -6.50
N LYS A 85 -5.98 -15.30 -7.38
CA LYS A 85 -6.19 -13.89 -7.02
C LYS A 85 -7.29 -13.74 -5.96
N THR A 86 -7.00 -12.98 -4.89
CA THR A 86 -7.98 -12.66 -3.85
C THR A 86 -8.79 -11.40 -4.18
N LYS A 87 -9.75 -11.05 -3.31
CA LYS A 87 -10.55 -9.82 -3.43
C LYS A 87 -9.80 -8.55 -3.01
N TYR A 88 -8.60 -8.67 -2.45
CA TYR A 88 -7.86 -7.57 -1.84
C TYR A 88 -7.12 -6.70 -2.85
#